data_AF-A0AAJ7WX35-F1
#
_entry.id   AF-A0AAJ7WX35-F1
#
_cell.length_a   1.000
_cell.length_b   1.000
_cell.length_c   1.000
_cell.angle_alpha   90.00
_cell.angle_beta   90.00
_cell.angle_gamma   90.00
#
_symmetry.space_group_name_H-M   'P 1'
#
loop_
_entity.id
_entity.type
_entity.pdbx_description
1 polymer ?
#
loop_
_entity_poly.entity_id
_entity_poly.type
_entity_poly.pdbx_seq_one_letter_code
_entity_poly.pdbx_strand_id
1 'polypeptide(L)'
;MTCSTQGFVTEGAAVSAGVTAPGVYEPLRSPYVVTHNVLRAHARAWHVYDGAYRAAQGGRVSIVLNTHWAEPRDPSNRTHVDAAERYVQFSLGWFAHPIYGRGGGYPRVMADLIADRDRPEPSRLPSFTPEEQAYVQGTSDFFSINSYSTRLVWPARRSELRVGYDADMEVNVEMDPDWPTAAAGWHRSVPWGMRRLLNFIDREYGGPEVWVTENGWSDHEEDGLDDAERIFYHHTYVNEVFKALHLDHVRVRGYTAWTLMDNFEWTNGFTERFGLHYVNFSDPERARTPKRSVGALRKLAHDNGFPGSAARPLVTLHGRFPAGFQWGVATAAYQVEGGWNADGKGPSIWDSFTTRPGNVAGMATGRVACNSYQLFAQDVKAVRALGAGTYLFSLSWPRLLPDGTVPGGLNEPGVAYYNRLLDALVQAGVRPAVTLYHWDLPQALQDVGGWENDTVVEHFRAYASWCFQLFGDRVHTWVTISDPLSVAWLGHGNGKHAPGLHVDPGRAPYVVARNLLRAHALAWHEYDANFRAKQGGRIALALSADWVEPLDPGRTGDVEAVQRYLDFTLGWCVCVRASMCFHHRSSVVLLLLLLFLKLAKL
;
A
#
# COMPACT_ATOMS: atom_id res chain seq x y z
N MET A 1 -0.10 27.50 14.62
CA MET A 1 0.29 26.83 13.37
C MET A 1 -0.52 27.45 12.27
N THR A 2 0.07 28.38 11.52
CA THR A 2 -0.55 29.00 10.36
C THR A 2 -0.70 27.93 9.29
N CYS A 3 -1.95 27.65 8.88
CA CYS A 3 -2.25 26.80 7.75
C CYS A 3 -1.50 27.38 6.54
N SER A 4 -0.46 26.70 6.08
CA SER A 4 0.38 27.18 4.98
C SER A 4 -0.43 27.10 3.68
N THR A 5 -1.07 28.21 3.32
CA THR A 5 -1.57 28.53 1.97
C THR A 5 -0.43 28.71 0.96
N GLN A 6 0.75 28.14 1.23
CA GLN A 6 1.94 28.15 0.37
C GLN A 6 1.73 27.41 -0.96
N GLY A 7 0.62 26.67 -1.10
CA GLY A 7 0.31 25.93 -2.32
C GLY A 7 0.01 26.82 -3.49
N PHE A 8 -1.05 27.63 -3.43
CA PHE A 8 -1.45 28.48 -4.54
C PHE A 8 -2.38 29.57 -4.05
N VAL A 9 -2.14 30.77 -4.55
CA VAL A 9 -2.67 31.98 -3.98
C VAL A 9 -3.50 32.67 -5.06
N THR A 10 -4.81 32.71 -4.92
CA THR A 10 -5.64 33.66 -5.67
C THR A 10 -5.21 35.07 -5.27
N GLU A 11 -5.31 36.09 -6.14
CA GLU A 11 -4.89 37.46 -5.79
C GLU A 11 -5.52 37.96 -4.46
N GLY A 12 -6.74 37.49 -4.13
CA GLY A 12 -7.36 37.73 -2.82
C GLY A 12 -6.66 37.03 -1.65
N ALA A 13 -6.24 35.77 -1.82
CA ALA A 13 -5.42 35.08 -0.81
C ALA A 13 -4.01 35.69 -0.66
N ALA A 14 -3.49 36.37 -1.70
CA ALA A 14 -2.15 36.98 -1.70
C ALA A 14 -2.05 38.11 -0.70
N VAL A 15 -3.03 39.00 -0.74
CA VAL A 15 -3.14 40.10 0.23
C VAL A 15 -3.55 39.62 1.62
N SER A 16 -4.10 38.39 1.73
CA SER A 16 -4.40 37.77 3.02
C SER A 16 -3.17 37.24 3.74
N ALA A 17 -2.22 36.66 3.00
CA ALA A 17 -1.05 36.02 3.58
C ALA A 17 0.22 36.90 3.50
N GLY A 18 0.28 37.85 2.56
CA GLY A 18 1.45 38.72 2.34
C GLY A 18 2.68 37.99 1.82
N VAL A 19 2.55 36.70 1.45
CA VAL A 19 3.68 35.83 1.06
C VAL A 19 3.96 35.84 -0.44
N THR A 20 3.01 36.23 -1.27
CA THR A 20 3.17 36.40 -2.73
C THR A 20 3.10 37.86 -3.12
N ALA A 21 3.55 38.20 -4.33
CA ALA A 21 3.38 39.55 -4.87
C ALA A 21 1.91 40.00 -4.76
N PRO A 22 1.63 41.25 -4.33
CA PRO A 22 2.56 42.37 -4.11
C PRO A 22 3.26 42.41 -2.73
N GLY A 23 3.10 41.39 -1.88
CA GLY A 23 3.73 41.36 -0.54
C GLY A 23 3.02 42.20 0.52
N VAL A 24 1.75 42.54 0.28
CA VAL A 24 0.92 43.34 1.19
C VAL A 24 0.14 42.40 2.11
N TYR A 25 0.18 42.65 3.43
CA TYR A 25 -0.57 41.86 4.42
C TYR A 25 -1.74 42.66 4.99
N GLU A 26 -2.93 42.46 4.41
CA GLU A 26 -4.19 43.09 4.82
C GLU A 26 -5.32 42.05 4.91
N PRO A 27 -5.24 41.10 5.86
CA PRO A 27 -6.04 39.86 5.88
C PRO A 27 -7.53 40.02 6.13
N LEU A 28 -7.97 41.22 6.50
CA LEU A 28 -9.35 41.48 6.85
C LEU A 28 -10.17 41.76 5.59
N ARG A 29 -10.05 42.96 5.01
CA ARG A 29 -10.97 43.42 3.96
C ARG A 29 -10.44 43.20 2.54
N SER A 30 -9.14 43.35 2.35
CA SER A 30 -8.52 43.39 1.03
C SER A 30 -8.69 42.10 0.21
N PRO A 31 -8.66 40.88 0.79
CA PRO A 31 -8.94 39.64 0.05
C PRO A 31 -10.29 39.68 -0.67
N TYR A 32 -11.33 40.15 0.02
CA TYR A 32 -12.68 40.22 -0.49
C TYR A 32 -12.87 41.31 -1.55
N VAL A 33 -12.27 42.48 -1.35
CA VAL A 33 -12.32 43.58 -2.32
C VAL A 33 -11.56 43.24 -3.61
N VAL A 34 -10.37 42.66 -3.48
CA VAL A 34 -9.56 42.25 -4.64
C VAL A 34 -10.29 41.21 -5.46
N THR A 35 -10.79 40.12 -4.84
CA THR A 35 -11.55 39.09 -5.56
C THR A 35 -12.81 39.66 -6.22
N HIS A 36 -13.51 40.57 -5.56
CA HIS A 36 -14.68 41.23 -6.16
C HIS A 36 -14.32 42.00 -7.44
N ASN A 37 -13.20 42.71 -7.44
CA ASN A 37 -12.71 43.42 -8.62
C ASN A 37 -12.22 42.47 -9.71
N VAL A 38 -11.55 41.36 -9.36
CA VAL A 38 -11.13 40.32 -10.32
C VAL A 38 -12.34 39.74 -11.07
N LEU A 39 -13.43 39.42 -10.35
CA LEU A 39 -14.66 38.92 -10.97
C LEU A 39 -15.29 39.93 -11.93
N ARG A 40 -15.33 41.22 -11.55
CA ARG A 40 -15.84 42.29 -12.42
C ARG A 40 -14.95 42.51 -13.64
N ALA A 41 -13.63 42.44 -13.47
CA ALA A 41 -12.66 42.55 -14.56
C ALA A 41 -12.80 41.37 -15.55
N HIS A 42 -12.94 40.15 -15.03
CA HIS A 42 -13.19 38.96 -15.85
C HIS A 42 -14.48 39.09 -16.66
N ALA A 43 -15.60 39.46 -16.02
CA ALA A 43 -16.87 39.65 -16.72
C ALA A 43 -16.76 40.69 -17.84
N ARG A 44 -16.11 41.84 -17.58
CA ARG A 44 -15.86 42.86 -18.61
C ARG A 44 -15.04 42.32 -19.78
N ALA A 45 -13.98 41.56 -19.51
CA ALA A 45 -13.14 40.97 -20.55
C ALA A 45 -13.94 39.95 -21.40
N TRP A 46 -14.78 39.13 -20.76
CA TRP A 46 -15.66 38.20 -21.45
C TRP A 46 -16.65 38.93 -22.36
N HIS A 47 -17.33 39.98 -21.87
CA HIS A 47 -18.28 40.77 -22.68
C HIS A 47 -17.60 41.52 -23.84
N VAL A 48 -16.36 41.98 -23.66
CA VAL A 48 -15.56 42.53 -24.75
C VAL A 48 -15.28 41.46 -25.81
N TYR A 49 -14.88 40.25 -25.40
CA TYR A 49 -14.67 39.15 -26.34
C TYR A 49 -15.95 38.77 -27.07
N ASP A 50 -17.04 38.61 -26.33
CA ASP A 50 -18.35 38.22 -26.85
C ASP A 50 -18.89 39.24 -27.87
N GLY A 51 -18.88 40.52 -27.51
CA GLY A 51 -19.43 41.59 -28.34
C GLY A 51 -18.55 42.01 -29.53
N ALA A 52 -17.22 41.97 -29.40
CA ALA A 52 -16.32 42.53 -30.42
C ALA A 52 -15.55 41.49 -31.24
N TYR A 53 -15.35 40.27 -30.74
CA TYR A 53 -14.38 39.32 -31.33
C TYR A 53 -14.96 37.94 -31.63
N ARG A 54 -15.91 37.44 -30.84
CA ARG A 54 -16.38 36.06 -30.92
C ARG A 54 -16.93 35.68 -32.29
N ALA A 55 -17.71 36.57 -32.92
CA ALA A 55 -18.27 36.33 -34.25
C ALA A 55 -17.21 36.13 -35.34
N ALA A 56 -16.06 36.81 -35.22
CA ALA A 56 -14.98 36.74 -36.21
C ALA A 56 -13.95 35.64 -35.91
N GLN A 57 -13.69 35.35 -34.63
CA GLN A 57 -12.62 34.45 -34.20
C GLN A 57 -13.11 33.04 -33.83
N GLY A 58 -14.37 32.89 -33.42
CA GLY A 58 -14.95 31.61 -33.01
C GLY A 58 -14.35 30.98 -31.75
N GLY A 59 -13.53 31.73 -31.00
CA GLY A 59 -12.89 31.23 -29.78
C GLY A 59 -13.83 31.19 -28.58
N ARG A 60 -13.30 30.63 -27.48
CA ARG A 60 -14.00 30.48 -26.20
C ARG A 60 -13.16 31.03 -25.06
N VAL A 61 -13.82 31.61 -24.06
CA VAL A 61 -13.22 32.32 -22.92
C VAL A 61 -13.73 31.70 -21.62
N SER A 62 -12.82 31.50 -20.68
CA SER A 62 -13.08 31.05 -19.31
C SER A 62 -12.13 31.77 -18.35
N ILE A 63 -12.41 31.67 -17.05
CA ILE A 63 -11.46 31.91 -15.96
C ILE A 63 -10.97 30.58 -15.40
N VAL A 64 -9.69 30.49 -15.04
CA VAL A 64 -9.11 29.32 -14.37
C VAL A 64 -9.33 29.47 -12.87
N LEU A 65 -10.04 28.51 -12.28
CA LEU A 65 -10.27 28.43 -10.84
C LEU A 65 -9.36 27.37 -10.24
N ASN A 66 -8.98 27.51 -8.97
CA ASN A 66 -8.12 26.56 -8.28
C ASN A 66 -8.74 26.17 -6.95
N THR A 67 -8.72 24.87 -6.64
CA THR A 67 -9.04 24.39 -5.30
C THR A 67 -8.43 23.01 -5.03
N HIS A 68 -8.36 22.66 -3.75
CA HIS A 68 -8.18 21.28 -3.31
C HIS A 68 -9.54 20.63 -3.09
N TRP A 69 -9.63 19.32 -3.26
CA TRP A 69 -10.79 18.60 -2.72
C TRP A 69 -10.74 18.64 -1.18
N ALA A 70 -11.88 18.93 -0.54
CA ALA A 70 -12.01 18.79 0.91
C ALA A 70 -12.76 17.51 1.23
N GLU A 71 -12.09 16.62 1.95
CA GLU A 71 -12.65 15.41 2.50
C GLU A 71 -12.98 15.62 3.99
N PRO A 72 -14.19 15.26 4.46
CA PRO A 72 -14.48 15.31 5.89
C PRO A 72 -13.53 14.39 6.65
N ARG A 73 -12.92 14.87 7.74
CA ARG A 73 -12.05 14.04 8.60
C ARG A 73 -12.80 12.81 9.15
N ASP A 74 -14.10 12.94 9.36
CA ASP A 74 -14.99 11.84 9.71
C ASP A 74 -16.22 11.91 8.78
N PRO A 75 -16.30 11.05 7.74
CA PRO A 75 -17.41 11.07 6.80
C PRO A 75 -18.75 10.62 7.42
N SER A 76 -18.73 10.00 8.61
CA SER A 76 -19.94 9.62 9.34
C SER A 76 -20.52 10.77 10.19
N ASN A 77 -19.73 11.82 10.43
CA ASN A 77 -20.13 12.98 11.21
C ASN A 77 -20.61 14.12 10.32
N ARG A 78 -21.90 14.46 10.41
CA ARG A 78 -22.53 15.50 9.59
C ARG A 78 -21.82 16.86 9.69
N THR A 79 -21.32 17.23 10.87
CA THR A 79 -20.64 18.54 11.05
C THR A 79 -19.30 18.61 10.32
N HIS A 80 -18.63 17.47 10.13
CA HIS A 80 -17.41 17.40 9.31
C HIS A 80 -17.74 17.48 7.82
N VAL A 81 -18.84 16.84 7.39
CA VAL A 81 -19.34 16.94 6.01
C VAL A 81 -19.70 18.39 5.66
N ASP A 82 -20.45 19.07 6.53
CA ASP A 82 -20.82 20.48 6.32
C ASP A 82 -19.57 21.40 6.32
N ALA A 83 -18.56 21.09 7.15
CA ALA A 83 -17.28 21.80 7.15
C ALA A 83 -16.49 21.61 5.85
N ALA A 84 -16.45 20.39 5.31
CA ALA A 84 -15.80 20.10 4.03
C ALA A 84 -16.47 20.85 2.87
N GLU A 85 -17.82 20.85 2.81
CA GLU A 85 -18.56 21.61 1.80
C GLU A 85 -18.30 23.11 1.92
N ARG A 86 -18.30 23.65 3.15
CA ARG A 86 -17.96 25.05 3.41
C ARG A 86 -16.56 25.42 2.93
N TYR A 87 -15.56 24.57 3.13
CA TYR A 87 -14.22 24.81 2.59
C TYR A 87 -14.23 24.90 1.06
N VAL A 88 -14.91 23.99 0.36
CA VAL A 88 -15.01 24.03 -1.11
C VAL A 88 -15.76 25.29 -1.56
N GLN A 89 -16.82 25.70 -0.87
CA GLN A 89 -17.56 26.93 -1.20
C GLN A 89 -16.73 28.20 -0.97
N PHE A 90 -15.92 28.27 0.09
CA PHE A 90 -15.04 29.42 0.33
C PHE A 90 -13.84 29.49 -0.61
N SER A 91 -13.35 28.34 -1.10
CA SER A 91 -12.20 28.28 -2.02
C SER A 91 -12.62 28.35 -3.49
N LEU A 92 -13.46 27.42 -3.95
CA LEU A 92 -13.96 27.34 -5.32
C LEU A 92 -15.20 28.22 -5.52
N GLY A 93 -16.20 28.06 -4.64
CA GLY A 93 -17.50 28.74 -4.75
C GLY A 93 -17.38 30.26 -4.74
N TRP A 94 -16.40 30.82 -4.03
CA TRP A 94 -16.15 32.26 -3.97
C TRP A 94 -15.98 32.90 -5.35
N PHE A 95 -15.33 32.20 -6.29
CA PHE A 95 -15.18 32.64 -7.67
C PHE A 95 -16.19 31.97 -8.62
N ALA A 96 -16.53 30.71 -8.38
CA ALA A 96 -17.39 29.94 -9.27
C ALA A 96 -18.87 30.35 -9.16
N HIS A 97 -19.40 30.59 -7.96
CA HIS A 97 -20.83 30.84 -7.76
C HIS A 97 -21.31 32.14 -8.46
N PRO A 98 -20.54 33.26 -8.45
CA PRO A 98 -20.91 34.46 -9.20
C PRO A 98 -21.06 34.23 -10.72
N ILE A 99 -20.31 33.28 -11.30
CA ILE A 99 -20.26 33.02 -12.73
C ILE A 99 -21.22 31.90 -13.12
N TYR A 100 -21.21 30.77 -12.40
CA TYR A 100 -21.92 29.54 -12.77
C TYR A 100 -23.15 29.25 -11.89
N GLY A 101 -23.27 29.89 -10.73
CA GLY A 101 -24.34 29.64 -9.77
C GLY A 101 -25.71 30.10 -10.27
N ARG A 102 -26.77 29.38 -9.90
CA ARG A 102 -28.16 29.76 -10.21
C ARG A 102 -28.57 30.97 -9.37
N GLY A 103 -28.49 32.16 -9.96
CA GLY A 103 -28.82 33.44 -9.34
C GLY A 103 -27.65 34.42 -9.24
N GLY A 104 -26.44 33.99 -9.60
CA GLY A 104 -25.23 34.80 -9.48
C GLY A 104 -24.87 35.13 -8.02
N GLY A 105 -23.94 36.07 -7.84
CA GLY A 105 -23.48 36.48 -6.51
C GLY A 105 -22.63 35.44 -5.76
N TYR A 106 -22.24 35.77 -4.54
CA TYR A 106 -21.40 34.89 -3.70
C TYR A 106 -22.19 33.73 -3.09
N PRO A 107 -21.53 32.60 -2.75
CA PRO A 107 -22.19 31.51 -2.02
C PRO A 107 -22.85 32.01 -0.74
N ARG A 108 -24.10 31.61 -0.48
CA ARG A 108 -24.86 32.05 0.72
C ARG A 108 -24.13 31.72 2.01
N VAL A 109 -23.57 30.51 2.12
CA VAL A 109 -22.79 30.08 3.30
C VAL A 109 -21.64 31.04 3.60
N MET A 110 -20.99 31.57 2.58
CA MET A 110 -19.89 32.52 2.72
C MET A 110 -20.39 33.91 3.13
N ALA A 111 -21.39 34.42 2.43
CA ALA A 111 -21.97 35.73 2.71
C ALA A 111 -22.57 35.80 4.13
N ASP A 112 -23.32 34.79 4.54
CA ASP A 112 -23.99 34.73 5.84
C ASP A 112 -22.98 34.63 6.99
N LEU A 113 -21.93 33.80 6.86
CA LEU A 113 -20.90 33.66 7.90
C LEU A 113 -20.07 34.93 8.09
N ILE A 114 -19.66 35.57 6.99
CA ILE A 114 -18.88 36.80 7.07
C ILE A 114 -19.74 37.94 7.65
N ALA A 115 -20.99 38.08 7.18
CA ALA A 115 -21.91 39.07 7.70
C ALA A 115 -22.21 38.87 9.19
N ASP A 116 -22.41 37.64 9.64
CA ASP A 116 -22.60 37.34 11.07
C ASP A 116 -21.35 37.64 11.89
N ARG A 117 -20.15 37.39 11.34
CA ARG A 117 -18.88 37.67 12.02
C ARG A 117 -18.57 39.15 12.16
N ASP A 118 -19.03 39.96 11.22
CA ASP A 118 -18.77 41.40 11.22
C ASP A 118 -19.74 42.21 12.07
N ARG A 119 -20.84 41.60 12.52
CA ARG A 119 -21.83 42.30 13.36
C ARG A 119 -21.17 42.95 14.59
N PRO A 120 -21.56 44.20 14.93
CA PRO A 120 -22.63 45.00 14.31
C PRO A 120 -22.23 45.80 13.07
N GLU A 121 -20.97 45.73 12.64
CA GLU A 121 -20.47 46.47 11.47
C GLU A 121 -20.99 45.89 10.15
N PRO A 122 -21.02 46.69 9.06
CA PRO A 122 -21.31 46.18 7.72
C PRO A 122 -20.32 45.09 7.30
N SER A 123 -20.79 44.10 6.54
CA SER A 123 -19.96 42.99 6.06
C SER A 123 -18.74 43.49 5.27
N ARG A 124 -17.58 42.88 5.53
CA ARG A 124 -16.35 43.09 4.75
C ARG A 124 -16.40 42.47 3.36
N LEU A 125 -17.31 41.52 3.11
CA LEU A 125 -17.56 40.96 1.79
C LEU A 125 -18.36 41.97 0.97
N PRO A 126 -17.84 42.49 -0.17
CA PRO A 126 -18.61 43.37 -1.03
C PRO A 126 -19.89 42.71 -1.52
N SER A 127 -20.93 43.49 -1.80
CA SER A 127 -22.16 43.00 -2.44
C SER A 127 -22.15 43.32 -3.93
N PHE A 128 -22.68 42.42 -4.74
CA PHE A 128 -23.05 42.73 -6.13
C PHE A 128 -24.45 43.35 -6.15
N THR A 129 -24.64 44.40 -6.96
CA THR A 129 -26.01 44.83 -7.29
C THR A 129 -26.70 43.78 -8.18
N PRO A 130 -28.04 43.77 -8.29
CA PRO A 130 -28.73 42.86 -9.21
C PRO A 130 -28.24 42.97 -10.65
N GLU A 131 -27.90 44.17 -11.11
CA GLU A 131 -27.35 44.42 -12.44
C GLU A 131 -25.94 43.83 -12.58
N GLU A 132 -25.09 43.96 -11.56
CA GLU A 132 -23.76 43.34 -11.57
C GLU A 132 -23.81 41.82 -11.48
N GLN A 133 -24.74 41.26 -10.69
CA GLN A 133 -24.98 39.82 -10.65
C GLN A 133 -25.34 39.30 -12.04
N ALA A 134 -26.31 39.93 -12.71
CA ALA A 134 -26.72 39.57 -14.06
C ALA A 134 -25.59 39.77 -15.08
N TYR A 135 -24.73 40.77 -14.89
CA TYR A 135 -23.60 41.04 -15.78
C TYR A 135 -22.47 40.02 -15.65
N VAL A 136 -22.20 39.51 -14.44
CA VAL A 136 -21.14 38.53 -14.16
C VAL A 136 -21.60 37.09 -14.42
N GLN A 137 -22.87 36.79 -14.14
CA GLN A 137 -23.41 35.45 -14.32
C GLN A 137 -23.34 35.02 -15.80
N GLY A 138 -22.84 33.81 -16.04
CA GLY A 138 -22.72 33.24 -17.38
C GLY A 138 -21.51 33.72 -18.19
N THR A 139 -20.61 34.52 -17.60
CA THR A 139 -19.42 35.06 -18.31
C THR A 139 -18.29 34.03 -18.49
N SER A 140 -18.63 32.78 -18.78
CA SER A 140 -17.66 31.73 -19.09
C SER A 140 -18.25 30.65 -19.99
N ASP A 141 -17.48 30.22 -20.98
CA ASP A 141 -17.95 29.27 -21.99
C ASP A 141 -17.73 27.79 -21.57
N PHE A 142 -16.87 27.55 -20.58
CA PHE A 142 -16.58 26.24 -19.97
C PHE A 142 -16.01 26.45 -18.56
N PHE A 143 -16.00 25.40 -17.74
CA PHE A 143 -15.42 25.43 -16.41
C PHE A 143 -13.93 25.03 -16.47
N SER A 144 -13.02 25.92 -16.09
CA SER A 144 -11.59 25.61 -16.01
C SER A 144 -11.15 25.40 -14.57
N ILE A 145 -10.51 24.28 -14.28
CA ILE A 145 -10.08 23.92 -12.92
C ILE A 145 -8.61 23.48 -12.87
N ASN A 146 -7.92 24.02 -11.87
CA ASN A 146 -6.62 23.56 -11.40
C ASN A 146 -6.82 22.80 -10.09
N SER A 147 -6.20 21.63 -9.94
CA SER A 147 -6.23 20.92 -8.66
C SER A 147 -5.06 19.95 -8.54
N TYR A 148 -4.52 19.83 -7.33
CA TYR A 148 -3.29 19.07 -7.06
C TYR A 148 -3.40 18.06 -5.92
N SER A 149 -4.31 18.28 -4.98
CA SER A 149 -4.28 17.56 -3.70
C SER A 149 -5.66 17.55 -3.05
N THR A 150 -5.79 16.73 -2.02
CA THR A 150 -6.93 16.70 -1.10
C THR A 150 -6.52 17.23 0.28
N ARG A 151 -7.51 17.68 1.06
CA ARG A 151 -7.41 18.12 2.45
C ARG A 151 -8.41 17.39 3.33
N LEU A 152 -8.02 17.00 4.53
CA LEU A 152 -8.95 16.57 5.58
C LEU A 152 -9.47 17.78 6.32
N VAL A 153 -10.79 17.91 6.44
CA VAL A 153 -11.46 19.10 6.97
C VAL A 153 -12.46 18.74 8.07
N TRP A 154 -12.51 19.55 9.13
CA TRP A 154 -13.48 19.42 10.23
C TRP A 154 -13.79 20.81 10.83
N PRO A 155 -14.90 20.98 11.58
CA PRO A 155 -15.26 22.30 12.10
C PRO A 155 -14.21 22.81 13.10
N ALA A 156 -13.91 24.10 13.02
CA ALA A 156 -13.14 24.82 14.03
C ALA A 156 -14.07 25.56 14.99
N ARG A 157 -13.58 25.79 16.21
CA ARG A 157 -14.32 26.58 17.21
C ARG A 157 -14.09 28.06 16.94
N ARG A 158 -15.15 28.76 16.57
CA ARG A 158 -15.12 30.20 16.24
C ARG A 158 -14.41 31.06 17.29
N SER A 159 -14.57 30.76 18.59
CA SER A 159 -13.92 31.48 19.70
C SER A 159 -12.39 31.46 19.66
N GLU A 160 -11.80 30.50 18.96
CA GLU A 160 -10.35 30.29 18.88
C GLU A 160 -9.74 30.96 17.63
N LEU A 161 -10.57 31.53 16.75
CA LEU A 161 -10.16 32.02 15.45
C LEU A 161 -10.03 33.56 15.41
N ARG A 162 -8.87 34.04 14.99
CA ARG A 162 -8.68 35.46 14.63
C ARG A 162 -9.44 35.77 13.34
N VAL A 163 -9.94 36.99 13.20
CA VAL A 163 -10.71 37.39 12.02
C VAL A 163 -9.81 37.46 10.77
N GLY A 164 -10.31 36.98 9.63
CA GLY A 164 -9.60 36.95 8.34
C GLY A 164 -10.08 35.80 7.45
N TYR A 165 -9.71 35.80 6.16
CA TYR A 165 -10.22 34.86 5.17
C TYR A 165 -10.17 33.38 5.60
N ASP A 166 -8.99 32.86 5.97
CA ASP A 166 -8.84 31.45 6.37
C ASP A 166 -9.72 31.09 7.58
N ALA A 167 -9.86 32.03 8.49
CA ALA A 167 -10.66 31.85 9.69
C ALA A 167 -12.15 32.02 9.45
N ASP A 168 -12.57 32.78 8.44
CA ASP A 168 -13.98 33.03 8.09
C ASP A 168 -14.65 31.75 7.57
N MET A 169 -13.85 30.77 7.11
CA MET A 169 -14.33 29.42 6.78
C MET A 169 -14.78 28.63 8.01
N GLU A 170 -14.28 28.97 9.22
CA GLU A 170 -14.51 28.23 10.47
C GLU A 170 -14.20 26.72 10.37
N VAL A 171 -13.11 26.36 9.71
CA VAL A 171 -12.66 24.96 9.57
C VAL A 171 -11.22 24.79 10.01
N ASN A 172 -10.91 23.57 10.46
CA ASN A 172 -9.56 23.07 10.57
C ASN A 172 -9.22 22.27 9.31
N VAL A 173 -7.96 22.30 8.91
CA VAL A 173 -7.46 21.66 7.70
C VAL A 173 -6.20 20.88 8.03
N GLU A 174 -6.12 19.65 7.52
CA GLU A 174 -4.96 18.77 7.66
C GLU A 174 -4.65 18.05 6.34
N MET A 175 -3.41 17.61 6.21
CA MET A 175 -2.99 16.62 5.24
C MET A 175 -2.63 15.36 5.99
N ASP A 176 -3.14 14.21 5.55
CA ASP A 176 -2.77 12.94 6.16
C ASP A 176 -1.25 12.70 5.98
N PRO A 177 -0.49 12.43 7.06
CA PRO A 177 0.94 12.17 6.97
C PRO A 177 1.29 10.90 6.18
N ASP A 178 0.34 9.96 6.04
CA ASP A 178 0.55 8.72 5.30
C ASP A 178 0.35 8.88 3.78
N TRP A 179 -0.14 10.04 3.32
CA TRP A 179 -0.28 10.31 1.89
C TRP A 179 1.08 10.63 1.24
N PRO A 180 1.38 10.10 0.03
CA PRO A 180 2.62 10.39 -0.68
C PRO A 180 2.83 11.90 -0.84
N THR A 181 4.00 12.37 -0.44
CA THR A 181 4.35 13.80 -0.38
C THR A 181 5.30 14.14 -1.53
N ALA A 182 4.98 15.20 -2.28
CA ALA A 182 5.87 15.74 -3.30
C ALA A 182 6.97 16.61 -2.67
N ALA A 183 7.91 17.10 -3.49
CA ALA A 183 8.92 18.03 -3.00
C ALA A 183 8.31 19.28 -2.36
N ALA A 184 7.20 19.76 -2.93
CA ALA A 184 6.41 20.82 -2.35
C ALA A 184 5.65 20.32 -1.11
N GLY A 185 5.99 20.85 0.07
CA GLY A 185 5.47 20.34 1.35
C GLY A 185 3.95 20.42 1.53
N TRP A 186 3.25 21.25 0.74
CA TRP A 186 1.79 21.37 0.71
C TRP A 186 1.09 20.35 -0.20
N HIS A 187 1.86 19.58 -0.98
CA HIS A 187 1.34 18.70 -2.03
C HIS A 187 1.31 17.26 -1.55
N ARG A 188 0.13 16.63 -1.64
CA ARG A 188 -0.06 15.20 -1.41
C ARG A 188 -0.72 14.55 -2.62
N SER A 189 -0.31 13.34 -2.96
CA SER A 189 -0.95 12.54 -4.02
C SER A 189 -2.21 11.88 -3.50
N VAL A 190 -3.38 12.40 -3.90
CA VAL A 190 -4.69 11.89 -3.48
C VAL A 190 -5.65 11.86 -4.68
N PRO A 191 -5.44 10.92 -5.62
CA PRO A 191 -6.07 10.96 -6.94
C PRO A 191 -7.59 10.93 -6.90
N TRP A 192 -8.19 10.13 -5.99
CA TRP A 192 -9.65 10.03 -5.88
C TRP A 192 -10.32 11.36 -5.53
N GLY A 193 -9.59 12.32 -4.95
CA GLY A 193 -10.09 13.66 -4.68
C GLY A 193 -10.39 14.45 -5.95
N MET A 194 -9.61 14.26 -7.03
CA MET A 194 -9.87 14.88 -8.33
C MET A 194 -11.24 14.45 -8.88
N ARG A 195 -11.55 13.15 -8.85
CA ARG A 195 -12.86 12.64 -9.28
C ARG A 195 -14.00 13.21 -8.46
N ARG A 196 -13.85 13.29 -7.13
CA ARG A 196 -14.87 13.87 -6.24
C ARG A 196 -15.08 15.36 -6.51
N LEU A 197 -14.01 16.11 -6.74
CA LEU A 197 -14.08 17.52 -7.13
C LEU A 197 -14.82 17.71 -8.45
N LEU A 198 -14.52 16.90 -9.47
CA LEU A 198 -15.22 16.94 -10.75
C LEU A 198 -16.72 16.63 -10.61
N ASN A 199 -17.08 15.64 -9.79
CA ASN A 199 -18.48 15.33 -9.47
C ASN A 199 -19.17 16.46 -8.70
N PHE A 200 -18.44 17.13 -7.80
CA PHE A 200 -18.96 18.31 -7.10
C PHE A 200 -19.26 19.43 -8.10
N ILE A 201 -18.34 19.76 -9.00
CA ILE A 201 -18.52 20.78 -10.03
C ILE A 201 -19.72 20.46 -10.92
N ASP A 202 -19.84 19.19 -11.35
CA ASP A 202 -20.95 18.72 -12.18
C ASP A 202 -22.31 18.92 -11.49
N ARG A 203 -22.43 18.46 -10.23
CA ARG A 203 -23.67 18.59 -9.47
C ARG A 203 -24.01 20.05 -9.14
N GLU A 204 -23.04 20.82 -8.67
CA GLU A 204 -23.24 22.17 -8.13
C GLU A 204 -23.60 23.18 -9.22
N TYR A 205 -22.97 23.06 -10.40
CA TYR A 205 -23.07 24.05 -11.47
C TYR A 205 -23.84 23.54 -12.70
N GLY A 206 -24.57 22.44 -12.57
CA GLY A 206 -25.51 21.96 -13.60
C GLY A 206 -24.85 21.29 -14.79
N GLY A 207 -23.79 20.52 -14.56
CA GLY A 207 -23.06 19.74 -15.55
C GLY A 207 -22.36 20.57 -16.63
N PRO A 208 -21.54 21.57 -16.24
CA PRO A 208 -20.80 22.36 -17.23
C PRO A 208 -19.79 21.47 -17.96
N GLU A 209 -19.37 21.92 -19.14
CA GLU A 209 -18.17 21.37 -19.75
C GLU A 209 -16.94 21.72 -18.91
N VAL A 210 -16.08 20.75 -18.59
CA VAL A 210 -14.92 20.96 -17.70
C VAL A 210 -13.59 20.74 -18.42
N TRP A 211 -12.63 21.62 -18.17
CA TRP A 211 -11.24 21.51 -18.58
C TRP A 211 -10.35 21.51 -17.34
N VAL A 212 -9.59 20.43 -17.13
CA VAL A 212 -8.53 20.41 -16.13
C VAL A 212 -7.34 21.15 -16.73
N THR A 213 -7.20 22.41 -16.41
CA THR A 213 -6.21 23.32 -17.03
C THR A 213 -4.83 23.22 -16.40
N GLU A 214 -4.72 22.61 -15.22
CA GLU A 214 -3.46 22.39 -14.53
C GLU A 214 -3.56 21.25 -13.50
N ASN A 215 -2.68 20.26 -13.63
CA ASN A 215 -2.44 19.21 -12.65
C ASN A 215 -1.01 18.67 -12.85
N GLY A 216 -0.22 18.58 -11.79
CA GLY A 216 1.20 18.23 -11.88
C GLY A 216 1.77 17.66 -10.60
N TRP A 217 3.05 17.31 -10.59
CA TRP A 217 3.82 16.79 -9.45
C TRP A 217 5.17 17.52 -9.36
N SER A 218 5.60 17.86 -8.14
CA SER A 218 6.91 18.46 -7.89
C SER A 218 7.94 17.42 -7.48
N ASP A 219 9.06 17.41 -8.18
CA ASP A 219 10.24 16.62 -7.85
C ASP A 219 11.27 17.48 -7.10
N HIS A 220 12.16 16.84 -6.34
CA HIS A 220 13.37 17.45 -5.82
C HIS A 220 14.42 17.56 -6.93
N GLU A 221 15.41 18.45 -6.76
CA GLU A 221 16.49 18.59 -7.74
C GLU A 221 17.30 17.29 -7.94
N GLU A 222 17.47 16.51 -6.87
CA GLU A 222 18.20 15.24 -6.85
C GLU A 222 17.53 14.10 -7.64
N ASP A 223 16.22 14.21 -7.92
CA ASP A 223 15.50 13.23 -8.74
C ASP A 223 15.91 13.31 -10.23
N GLY A 224 16.38 14.48 -10.67
CA GLY A 224 16.94 14.70 -12.00
C GLY A 224 15.99 14.36 -13.15
N LEU A 225 16.34 13.33 -13.93
CA LEU A 225 15.56 12.84 -15.09
C LEU A 225 14.66 11.66 -14.76
N ASP A 226 14.80 11.06 -13.57
CA ASP A 226 14.08 9.87 -13.15
C ASP A 226 12.89 10.22 -12.23
N ASP A 227 11.83 10.69 -12.85
CA ASP A 227 10.62 11.20 -12.20
C ASP A 227 9.50 10.15 -12.11
N ALA A 228 9.80 9.00 -11.50
CA ALA A 228 8.86 7.88 -11.39
C ALA A 228 7.57 8.25 -10.63
N GLU A 229 7.67 9.03 -9.55
CA GLU A 229 6.53 9.49 -8.76
C GLU A 229 5.59 10.39 -9.56
N ARG A 230 6.14 11.26 -10.42
CA ARG A 230 5.36 12.07 -11.36
C ARG A 230 4.60 11.21 -12.37
N ILE A 231 5.22 10.14 -12.89
CA ILE A 231 4.54 9.19 -13.78
C ILE A 231 3.34 8.58 -13.05
N PHE A 232 3.55 8.08 -11.83
CA PHE A 232 2.50 7.49 -11.01
C PHE A 232 1.38 8.50 -10.71
N TYR A 233 1.74 9.74 -10.35
CA TYR A 233 0.80 10.82 -10.09
C TYR A 233 -0.09 11.11 -11.30
N HIS A 234 0.50 11.39 -12.47
CA HIS A 234 -0.30 11.65 -13.67
C HIS A 234 -1.13 10.45 -14.09
N HIS A 235 -0.56 9.24 -14.04
CA HIS A 235 -1.30 8.02 -14.38
C HIS A 235 -2.55 7.88 -13.51
N THR A 236 -2.42 8.02 -12.19
CA THR A 236 -3.53 7.87 -11.24
C THR A 236 -4.55 9.00 -11.34
N TYR A 237 -4.12 10.27 -11.45
CA TYR A 237 -5.03 11.41 -11.59
C TYR A 237 -5.78 11.38 -12.93
N VAL A 238 -5.10 11.13 -14.05
CA VAL A 238 -5.78 11.00 -15.35
C VAL A 238 -6.75 9.82 -15.34
N ASN A 239 -6.44 8.73 -14.62
CA ASN A 239 -7.38 7.62 -14.48
C ASN A 239 -8.64 8.00 -13.68
N GLU A 240 -8.52 8.85 -12.66
CA GLU A 240 -9.68 9.38 -11.93
C GLU A 240 -10.51 10.36 -12.76
N VAL A 241 -9.87 11.17 -13.61
CA VAL A 241 -10.56 11.98 -14.63
C VAL A 241 -11.28 11.08 -15.65
N PHE A 242 -10.64 9.99 -16.09
CA PHE A 242 -11.22 9.00 -16.99
C PHE A 242 -12.44 8.32 -16.38
N LYS A 243 -12.39 7.97 -15.09
CA LYS A 243 -13.55 7.46 -14.34
C LYS A 243 -14.67 8.49 -14.22
N ALA A 244 -14.35 9.76 -13.93
CA ALA A 244 -15.35 10.84 -13.89
C ALA A 244 -16.10 10.97 -15.23
N LEU A 245 -15.37 10.88 -16.35
CA LEU A 245 -15.93 10.93 -17.69
C LEU A 245 -16.81 9.70 -18.01
N HIS A 246 -16.31 8.49 -17.75
CA HIS A 246 -16.94 7.25 -18.23
C HIS A 246 -17.95 6.63 -17.26
N LEU A 247 -17.72 6.75 -15.95
CA LEU A 247 -18.57 6.15 -14.92
C LEU A 247 -19.55 7.14 -14.33
N ASP A 248 -19.13 8.40 -14.16
CA ASP A 248 -19.96 9.43 -13.52
C ASP A 248 -20.61 10.39 -14.52
N HIS A 249 -20.26 10.26 -15.81
CA HIS A 249 -20.77 11.08 -16.91
C HIS A 249 -20.47 12.59 -16.79
N VAL A 250 -19.44 12.96 -16.03
CA VAL A 250 -18.97 14.35 -15.95
C VAL A 250 -18.40 14.77 -17.32
N ARG A 251 -18.77 15.96 -17.79
CA ARG A 251 -18.42 16.46 -19.13
C ARG A 251 -17.00 17.03 -19.24
N VAL A 252 -16.00 16.23 -18.88
CA VAL A 252 -14.59 16.62 -19.06
C VAL A 252 -14.21 16.61 -20.55
N ARG A 253 -13.45 17.62 -20.99
CA ARG A 253 -12.98 17.78 -22.38
C ARG A 253 -11.48 17.92 -22.55
N GLY A 254 -10.77 18.33 -21.50
CA GLY A 254 -9.33 18.55 -21.56
C GLY A 254 -8.65 18.25 -20.24
N TYR A 255 -7.39 17.83 -20.34
CA TYR A 255 -6.47 17.66 -19.22
C TYR A 255 -5.11 18.20 -19.63
N THR A 256 -4.56 19.11 -18.83
CA THR A 256 -3.29 19.77 -19.07
C THR A 256 -2.32 19.42 -17.96
N ALA A 257 -1.29 18.64 -18.29
CA ALA A 257 -0.20 18.34 -17.37
C ALA A 257 0.64 19.60 -17.11
N TRP A 258 0.86 19.91 -15.84
CA TRP A 258 1.72 21.01 -15.41
C TRP A 258 3.08 20.46 -14.95
N THR A 259 4.20 20.89 -15.52
CA THR A 259 4.43 21.89 -16.57
C THR A 259 5.17 21.29 -17.75
N LEU A 260 5.19 22.01 -18.88
CA LEU A 260 6.05 21.62 -20.01
C LEU A 260 7.54 21.52 -19.61
N MET A 261 8.05 22.43 -18.77
CA MET A 261 9.46 22.50 -18.39
C MET A 261 9.62 23.08 -16.99
N ASP A 262 10.74 22.78 -16.33
CA ASP A 262 11.06 23.34 -15.02
C ASP A 262 11.06 24.88 -15.11
N ASN A 263 10.46 25.54 -14.12
CA ASN A 263 10.27 26.99 -14.14
C ASN A 263 10.57 27.61 -12.76
N PHE A 264 10.22 28.88 -12.58
CA PHE A 264 10.34 29.59 -11.30
C PHE A 264 9.07 29.37 -10.47
N GLU A 265 9.15 28.56 -9.43
CA GLU A 265 8.05 28.14 -8.57
C GLU A 265 7.77 29.16 -7.46
N TRP A 266 7.47 30.39 -7.87
CA TRP A 266 7.02 31.47 -6.99
C TRP A 266 7.95 31.70 -5.79
N THR A 267 7.44 31.54 -4.57
CA THR A 267 8.21 31.75 -3.32
C THR A 267 9.28 30.68 -3.09
N ASN A 268 9.20 29.54 -3.80
CA ASN A 268 10.15 28.44 -3.70
C ASN A 268 11.31 28.56 -4.71
N GLY A 269 11.28 29.58 -5.59
CA GLY A 269 12.35 29.84 -6.53
C GLY A 269 12.56 28.66 -7.50
N PHE A 270 13.73 28.04 -7.46
CA PHE A 270 14.09 26.92 -8.34
C PHE A 270 14.33 25.60 -7.58
N THR A 271 13.93 25.52 -6.30
CA THR A 271 14.18 24.32 -5.48
C THR A 271 13.21 23.18 -5.74
N GLU A 272 12.04 23.49 -6.30
CA GLU A 272 11.01 22.53 -6.70
C GLU A 272 10.95 22.46 -8.23
N ARG A 273 10.69 21.27 -8.78
CA ARG A 273 10.67 21.07 -10.23
C ARG A 273 9.36 20.44 -10.69
N PHE A 274 8.45 21.22 -11.30
CA PHE A 274 7.22 20.71 -11.91
C PHE A 274 7.36 20.37 -13.41
N GLY A 275 8.53 20.52 -14.03
CA GLY A 275 8.70 20.30 -15.47
C GLY A 275 8.68 18.85 -15.93
N LEU A 276 7.99 18.57 -17.04
CA LEU A 276 8.22 17.37 -17.85
C LEU A 276 9.60 17.38 -18.52
N HIS A 277 10.15 18.57 -18.76
CA HIS A 277 11.52 18.74 -19.22
C HIS A 277 12.37 19.36 -18.13
N TYR A 278 13.46 18.68 -17.78
CA TYR A 278 14.50 19.20 -16.92
C TYR A 278 15.20 20.39 -17.58
N VAL A 279 15.44 21.44 -16.79
CA VAL A 279 16.22 22.61 -17.19
C VAL A 279 17.34 22.87 -16.18
N ASN A 280 18.59 22.83 -16.64
CA ASN A 280 19.71 23.32 -15.84
C ASN A 280 19.72 24.85 -15.85
N PHE A 281 19.38 25.49 -14.74
CA PHE A 281 19.31 26.94 -14.63
C PHE A 281 20.68 27.63 -14.60
N SER A 282 21.75 26.90 -14.27
CA SER A 282 23.13 27.40 -14.29
C SER A 282 23.77 27.33 -15.68
N ASP A 283 23.22 26.50 -16.58
CA ASP A 283 23.68 26.41 -17.96
C ASP A 283 23.04 27.54 -18.80
N PRO A 284 23.83 28.38 -19.50
CA PRO A 284 23.29 29.43 -20.36
C PRO A 284 22.39 28.91 -21.50
N GLU A 285 22.60 27.68 -21.98
CA GLU A 285 21.81 27.08 -23.07
C GLU A 285 20.41 26.68 -22.63
N ARG A 286 20.22 26.35 -21.33
CA ARG A 286 18.92 25.96 -20.74
C ARG A 286 18.17 24.94 -21.59
N ALA A 287 18.89 23.92 -22.05
CA ALA A 287 18.33 22.87 -22.88
C ALA A 287 17.14 22.20 -22.18
N ARG A 288 16.07 21.91 -22.93
CA ARG A 288 14.88 21.21 -22.42
C ARG A 288 15.14 19.72 -22.54
N THR A 289 15.62 19.11 -21.47
CA THR A 289 15.96 17.69 -21.46
C THR A 289 14.73 16.89 -21.02
N PRO A 290 14.16 16.01 -21.86
CA PRO A 290 12.95 15.29 -21.50
C PRO A 290 13.20 14.36 -20.31
N LYS A 291 12.39 14.48 -19.25
CA LYS A 291 12.35 13.50 -18.16
C LYS A 291 11.58 12.26 -18.59
N ARG A 292 11.61 11.20 -17.78
CA ARG A 292 10.97 9.92 -18.09
C ARG A 292 9.44 10.05 -18.25
N SER A 293 8.82 10.95 -17.51
CA SER A 293 7.39 11.28 -17.62
C SER A 293 6.93 11.74 -19.00
N VAL A 294 7.80 12.35 -19.81
CA VAL A 294 7.50 12.69 -21.22
C VAL A 294 7.12 11.44 -22.00
N GLY A 295 7.85 10.34 -21.80
CA GLY A 295 7.56 9.07 -22.47
C GLY A 295 6.19 8.52 -22.08
N ALA A 296 5.87 8.54 -20.78
CA ALA A 296 4.61 8.03 -20.25
C ALA A 296 3.40 8.86 -20.70
N LEU A 297 3.47 10.19 -20.58
CA LEU A 297 2.40 11.09 -21.02
C LEU A 297 2.23 11.10 -22.53
N ARG A 298 3.33 11.02 -23.30
CA ARG A 298 3.25 10.85 -24.76
C ARG A 298 2.51 9.58 -25.13
N LYS A 299 2.80 8.46 -24.45
CA LYS A 299 2.08 7.20 -24.68
C LYS A 299 0.60 7.35 -24.33
N LEU A 300 0.28 7.90 -23.16
CA LEU A 300 -1.10 8.14 -22.72
C LEU A 300 -1.89 9.01 -23.73
N ALA A 301 -1.26 10.07 -24.24
CA ALA A 301 -1.85 10.95 -25.24
C ALA A 301 -2.01 10.27 -26.62
N HIS A 302 -0.97 9.55 -27.08
CA HIS A 302 -1.01 8.77 -28.33
C HIS A 302 -2.13 7.71 -28.29
N ASP A 303 -2.23 7.02 -27.17
CA ASP A 303 -3.19 5.95 -26.93
C ASP A 303 -4.60 6.47 -26.59
N ASN A 304 -4.75 7.79 -26.45
CA ASN A 304 -5.95 8.49 -26.00
C ASN A 304 -6.58 7.87 -24.73
N GLY A 305 -5.74 7.65 -23.73
CA GLY A 305 -6.13 7.10 -22.43
C GLY A 305 -5.46 5.77 -22.14
N PHE A 306 -6.21 4.86 -21.53
CA PHE A 306 -5.73 3.55 -21.07
C PHE A 306 -6.35 2.46 -21.94
N PRO A 307 -6.02 2.36 -23.24
CA PRO A 307 -6.33 1.14 -23.96
C PRO A 307 -5.63 0.07 -23.15
N GLY A 308 -6.39 -0.92 -22.70
CA GLY A 308 -5.80 -1.96 -21.91
C GLY A 308 -4.49 -2.35 -22.60
N SER A 309 -3.39 -2.41 -21.82
CA SER A 309 -2.52 -3.56 -22.06
C SER A 309 -3.47 -4.74 -22.16
N ALA A 310 -3.12 -5.81 -22.85
CA ALA A 310 -3.77 -7.05 -22.50
C ALA A 310 -3.51 -7.26 -20.98
N ALA A 311 -4.37 -6.70 -20.10
CA ALA A 311 -4.90 -7.37 -18.95
C ALA A 311 -5.17 -8.71 -19.57
N ARG A 312 -4.24 -9.65 -19.33
CA ARG A 312 -4.49 -11.04 -19.62
C ARG A 312 -5.89 -11.18 -19.04
N PRO A 313 -6.92 -11.38 -19.88
CA PRO A 313 -8.23 -11.60 -19.33
C PRO A 313 -8.02 -12.66 -18.26
N LEU A 314 -8.82 -12.69 -17.21
CA LEU A 314 -8.96 -13.93 -16.47
C LEU A 314 -9.46 -14.95 -17.50
N VAL A 315 -8.54 -15.54 -18.26
CA VAL A 315 -8.78 -16.55 -19.26
C VAL A 315 -9.07 -17.73 -18.38
N THR A 316 -10.35 -17.92 -18.07
CA THR A 316 -10.80 -19.12 -17.42
C THR A 316 -10.51 -20.26 -18.40
N LEU A 317 -9.40 -20.96 -18.17
CA LEU A 317 -9.07 -22.15 -18.92
C LEU A 317 -10.09 -23.22 -18.52
N HIS A 318 -10.96 -23.60 -19.45
CA HIS A 318 -11.89 -24.69 -19.24
C HIS A 318 -11.17 -26.02 -19.47
N GLY A 319 -11.06 -26.84 -18.42
CA GLY A 319 -10.37 -28.12 -18.46
C GLY A 319 -10.56 -28.92 -17.19
N ARG A 320 -9.94 -30.12 -17.14
CA ARG A 320 -9.86 -30.96 -15.95
C ARG A 320 -8.39 -31.15 -15.60
N PHE A 321 -8.07 -31.18 -14.31
CA PHE A 321 -6.76 -31.62 -13.86
C PHE A 321 -6.52 -33.09 -14.28
N PRO A 322 -5.25 -33.51 -14.44
CA PRO A 322 -4.94 -34.90 -14.77
C PRO A 322 -5.55 -35.90 -13.79
N ALA A 323 -5.87 -37.11 -14.28
CA ALA A 323 -6.28 -38.20 -13.42
C ALA A 323 -5.23 -38.45 -12.31
N GLY A 324 -5.68 -38.54 -11.05
CA GLY A 324 -4.78 -38.68 -9.90
C GLY A 324 -4.29 -37.37 -9.28
N PHE A 325 -4.71 -36.19 -9.78
CA PHE A 325 -4.45 -34.90 -9.12
C PHE A 325 -4.98 -34.91 -7.67
N GLN A 326 -4.15 -34.52 -6.72
CA GLN A 326 -4.47 -34.58 -5.29
C GLN A 326 -5.05 -33.24 -4.83
N TRP A 327 -6.34 -33.22 -4.53
CA TRP A 327 -6.98 -32.12 -3.81
C TRP A 327 -6.83 -32.35 -2.30
N GLY A 328 -6.40 -31.33 -1.56
CA GLY A 328 -6.17 -31.47 -0.14
C GLY A 328 -6.38 -30.18 0.65
N VAL A 329 -6.38 -30.33 1.96
CA VAL A 329 -6.40 -29.23 2.95
C VAL A 329 -5.28 -29.44 3.96
N ALA A 330 -4.92 -28.39 4.69
CA ALA A 330 -3.79 -28.43 5.60
C ALA A 330 -4.01 -27.72 6.93
N THR A 331 -3.29 -28.15 7.97
CA THR A 331 -3.22 -27.52 9.30
C THR A 331 -1.81 -27.62 9.88
N ALA A 332 -1.53 -26.87 10.95
CA ALA A 332 -0.31 -26.98 11.74
C ALA A 332 -0.65 -27.21 13.22
N ALA A 333 0.15 -28.04 13.89
CA ALA A 333 -0.12 -28.55 15.23
C ALA A 333 -0.40 -27.43 16.24
N TYR A 334 0.51 -26.45 16.38
CA TYR A 334 0.33 -25.36 17.34
C TYR A 334 -0.92 -24.50 17.06
N GLN A 335 -1.33 -24.39 15.80
CA GLN A 335 -2.47 -23.56 15.40
C GLN A 335 -3.82 -24.20 15.70
N VAL A 336 -3.93 -25.54 15.75
CA VAL A 336 -5.23 -26.22 15.87
C VAL A 336 -5.34 -27.19 17.05
N GLU A 337 -4.24 -27.81 17.51
CA GLU A 337 -4.33 -28.91 18.48
C GLU A 337 -4.86 -28.49 19.86
N GLY A 338 -4.30 -27.42 20.43
CA GLY A 338 -4.49 -27.15 21.86
C GLY A 338 -3.87 -28.23 22.74
N GLY A 339 -4.41 -28.41 23.95
CA GLY A 339 -3.89 -29.40 24.90
C GLY A 339 -2.38 -29.21 25.15
N TRP A 340 -1.95 -27.96 25.27
CA TRP A 340 -0.54 -27.57 25.20
C TRP A 340 0.36 -28.20 26.27
N ASN A 341 -0.23 -28.57 27.42
CA ASN A 341 0.40 -29.23 28.56
C ASN A 341 -0.31 -30.54 28.96
N ALA A 342 -1.19 -31.05 28.09
CA ALA A 342 -1.92 -32.28 28.34
C ALA A 342 -1.04 -33.51 28.09
N ASP A 343 -1.27 -34.57 28.87
CA ASP A 343 -0.70 -35.91 28.67
C ASP A 343 0.81 -35.91 28.39
N GLY A 344 1.57 -35.17 29.19
CA GLY A 344 3.03 -35.16 29.12
C GLY A 344 3.65 -34.32 28.01
N LYS A 345 2.87 -33.57 27.20
CA LYS A 345 3.42 -32.65 26.19
C LYS A 345 4.31 -31.58 26.85
N GLY A 346 5.51 -31.38 26.31
CA GLY A 346 6.41 -30.29 26.67
C GLY A 346 6.00 -28.93 26.08
N PRO A 347 6.47 -27.81 26.65
CA PRO A 347 6.25 -26.49 26.07
C PRO A 347 7.05 -26.33 24.77
N SER A 348 6.45 -25.67 23.78
CA SER A 348 7.12 -25.19 22.57
C SER A 348 7.62 -23.75 22.74
N ILE A 349 8.48 -23.29 21.82
CA ILE A 349 8.87 -21.88 21.74
C ILE A 349 7.67 -20.93 21.57
N TRP A 350 6.60 -21.39 20.93
CA TRP A 350 5.38 -20.60 20.78
C TRP A 350 4.57 -20.52 22.07
N ASP A 351 4.55 -21.58 22.88
CA ASP A 351 3.92 -21.55 24.21
C ASP A 351 4.55 -20.45 25.08
N SER A 352 5.88 -20.27 25.01
CA SER A 352 6.61 -19.21 25.72
C SER A 352 6.50 -17.83 25.04
N PHE A 353 6.51 -17.78 23.72
CA PHE A 353 6.49 -16.53 22.96
C PHE A 353 5.15 -15.80 23.12
N THR A 354 4.04 -16.54 23.14
CA THR A 354 2.69 -15.96 23.23
C THR A 354 2.33 -15.40 24.61
N THR A 355 3.09 -15.71 25.67
CA THR A 355 2.86 -15.15 27.01
C THR A 355 3.46 -13.76 27.20
N ARG A 356 4.26 -13.27 26.25
CA ARG A 356 4.90 -11.95 26.33
C ARG A 356 3.95 -10.88 25.77
N PRO A 357 3.67 -9.78 26.52
CA PRO A 357 2.82 -8.71 26.04
C PRO A 357 3.32 -8.10 24.72
N GLY A 358 2.40 -7.81 23.78
CA GLY A 358 2.71 -7.18 22.49
C GLY A 358 3.10 -8.15 21.37
N ASN A 359 3.41 -9.42 21.68
CA ASN A 359 3.79 -10.40 20.65
C ASN A 359 2.62 -10.94 19.83
N VAL A 360 1.43 -11.02 20.41
CA VAL A 360 0.22 -11.50 19.74
C VAL A 360 -0.94 -10.55 20.01
N ALA A 361 -1.72 -10.27 18.97
CA ALA A 361 -2.92 -9.46 19.07
C ALA A 361 -3.87 -10.00 20.15
N GLY A 362 -4.34 -9.12 21.05
CA GLY A 362 -5.22 -9.50 22.15
C GLY A 362 -4.61 -10.49 23.16
N MET A 363 -3.29 -10.71 23.13
CA MET A 363 -2.60 -11.73 23.94
C MET A 363 -3.17 -13.15 23.76
N ALA A 364 -3.68 -13.47 22.56
CA ALA A 364 -4.20 -14.80 22.26
C ALA A 364 -3.10 -15.86 22.33
N THR A 365 -3.45 -17.10 22.68
CA THR A 365 -2.51 -18.23 22.81
C THR A 365 -3.03 -19.49 22.11
N GLY A 366 -2.12 -20.40 21.75
CA GLY A 366 -2.44 -21.71 21.18
C GLY A 366 -2.83 -22.78 22.22
N ARG A 367 -3.05 -22.39 23.49
CA ARG A 367 -3.24 -23.34 24.60
C ARG A 367 -4.44 -24.26 24.42
N VAL A 368 -5.53 -23.72 23.87
CA VAL A 368 -6.75 -24.46 23.51
C VAL A 368 -6.92 -24.53 22.00
N ALA A 369 -6.64 -23.44 21.26
CA ALA A 369 -6.77 -23.38 19.80
C ALA A 369 -8.15 -23.88 19.31
N CYS A 370 -8.19 -24.75 18.30
CA CYS A 370 -9.40 -25.42 17.82
C CYS A 370 -9.74 -26.69 18.64
N ASN A 371 -8.91 -27.02 19.64
CA ASN A 371 -9.01 -28.21 20.47
C ASN A 371 -8.98 -29.53 19.66
N SER A 372 -8.29 -29.55 18.52
CA SER A 372 -8.16 -30.74 17.67
C SER A 372 -7.53 -31.94 18.39
N TYR A 373 -6.74 -31.71 19.45
CA TYR A 373 -6.22 -32.80 20.28
C TYR A 373 -7.34 -33.69 20.85
N GLN A 374 -8.46 -33.08 21.23
CA GLN A 374 -9.66 -33.79 21.71
C GLN A 374 -10.69 -34.01 20.59
N LEU A 375 -10.71 -33.14 19.58
CA LEU A 375 -11.76 -33.07 18.56
C LEU A 375 -11.35 -33.56 17.16
N PHE A 376 -10.22 -34.25 17.02
CA PHE A 376 -9.69 -34.70 15.72
C PHE A 376 -10.72 -35.48 14.87
N ALA A 377 -11.65 -36.20 15.50
CA ALA A 377 -12.73 -36.89 14.79
C ALA A 377 -13.68 -35.93 14.05
N GLN A 378 -13.89 -34.73 14.59
CA GLN A 378 -14.64 -33.67 13.91
C GLN A 378 -13.85 -33.11 12.72
N ASP A 379 -12.54 -32.97 12.87
CA ASP A 379 -11.65 -32.54 11.79
C ASP A 379 -11.67 -33.54 10.63
N VAL A 380 -11.55 -34.84 10.91
CA VAL A 380 -11.66 -35.90 9.89
C VAL A 380 -13.03 -35.85 9.19
N LYS A 381 -14.11 -35.61 9.94
CA LYS A 381 -15.44 -35.45 9.35
C LYS A 381 -15.51 -34.23 8.42
N ALA A 382 -14.90 -33.11 8.79
CA ALA A 382 -14.86 -31.90 7.98
C ALA A 382 -14.05 -32.10 6.68
N VAL A 383 -12.88 -32.73 6.78
CA VAL A 383 -12.05 -33.07 5.60
C VAL A 383 -12.82 -33.96 4.63
N ARG A 384 -13.53 -34.97 5.14
CA ARG A 384 -14.36 -35.85 4.31
C ARG A 384 -15.52 -35.11 3.67
N ALA A 385 -16.22 -34.26 4.42
CA ALA A 385 -17.35 -33.48 3.92
C ALA A 385 -16.94 -32.51 2.79
N LEU A 386 -15.72 -31.98 2.83
CA LEU A 386 -15.15 -31.15 1.78
C LEU A 386 -14.86 -31.94 0.48
N GLY A 387 -14.74 -33.26 0.57
CA GLY A 387 -14.33 -34.11 -0.56
C GLY A 387 -12.82 -34.06 -0.85
N ALA A 388 -12.00 -33.64 0.12
CA ALA A 388 -10.55 -33.61 -0.02
C ALA A 388 -9.96 -35.04 0.01
N GLY A 389 -9.06 -35.33 -0.93
CA GLY A 389 -8.38 -36.64 -1.02
C GLY A 389 -7.15 -36.75 -0.13
N THR A 390 -6.58 -35.63 0.33
CA THR A 390 -5.39 -35.57 1.18
C THR A 390 -5.59 -34.59 2.34
N TYR A 391 -5.08 -34.94 3.52
CA TYR A 391 -4.95 -34.02 4.65
C TYR A 391 -3.48 -33.88 5.05
N LEU A 392 -2.93 -32.67 4.90
CA LEU A 392 -1.57 -32.33 5.30
C LEU A 392 -1.59 -31.68 6.69
N PHE A 393 -1.12 -32.38 7.72
CA PHE A 393 -1.02 -31.83 9.08
C PHE A 393 0.42 -31.92 9.59
N SER A 394 0.79 -31.11 10.57
CA SER A 394 2.09 -31.25 11.23
C SER A 394 2.01 -32.08 12.50
N LEU A 395 3.10 -32.78 12.81
CA LEU A 395 3.33 -33.32 14.15
C LEU A 395 3.81 -32.20 15.06
N SER A 396 3.52 -32.32 16.36
CA SER A 396 4.11 -31.48 17.38
C SER A 396 5.31 -32.18 18.00
N TRP A 397 6.50 -31.68 17.68
CA TRP A 397 7.75 -32.21 18.22
C TRP A 397 7.72 -32.29 19.77
N PRO A 398 7.36 -31.23 20.52
CA PRO A 398 7.30 -31.30 21.98
C PRO A 398 6.15 -32.16 22.52
N ARG A 399 5.17 -32.55 21.69
CA ARG A 399 4.17 -33.55 22.08
C ARG A 399 4.72 -34.96 22.01
N LEU A 400 5.60 -35.25 21.06
CA LEU A 400 6.22 -36.57 20.87
C LEU A 400 7.46 -36.76 21.74
N LEU A 401 8.28 -35.71 21.86
CA LEU A 401 9.51 -35.66 22.65
C LEU A 401 9.47 -34.39 23.53
N PRO A 402 9.02 -34.45 24.79
CA PRO A 402 8.78 -33.27 25.63
C PRO A 402 9.99 -32.35 25.84
N ASP A 403 11.20 -32.90 25.95
CA ASP A 403 12.46 -32.16 26.01
C ASP A 403 13.13 -31.99 24.63
N GLY A 404 12.50 -32.53 23.58
CA GLY A 404 12.99 -32.54 22.21
C GLY A 404 14.00 -33.63 21.86
N THR A 405 14.39 -34.48 22.80
CA THR A 405 15.47 -35.46 22.60
C THR A 405 14.97 -36.91 22.72
N VAL A 406 15.52 -37.79 21.88
CA VAL A 406 15.24 -39.24 21.96
C VAL A 406 15.62 -39.84 23.33
N PRO A 407 16.78 -39.48 23.94
CA PRO A 407 17.11 -39.92 25.30
C PRO A 407 16.11 -39.51 26.38
N GLY A 408 15.40 -38.37 26.19
CA GLY A 408 14.33 -37.91 27.08
C GLY A 408 13.08 -38.80 27.08
N GLY A 409 12.96 -39.71 26.10
CA GLY A 409 11.90 -40.70 26.01
C GLY A 409 10.67 -40.24 25.19
N LEU A 410 9.95 -41.22 24.64
CA LEU A 410 8.67 -40.99 23.95
C LEU A 410 7.59 -40.60 24.93
N ASN A 411 6.79 -39.63 24.53
CA ASN A 411 5.49 -39.41 25.15
C ASN A 411 4.43 -40.31 24.48
N GLU A 412 4.20 -41.48 25.06
CA GLU A 412 3.25 -42.50 24.54
C GLU A 412 1.83 -41.96 24.28
N PRO A 413 1.22 -41.13 25.15
CA PRO A 413 -0.05 -40.47 24.83
C PRO A 413 -0.03 -39.63 23.56
N GLY A 414 1.06 -38.91 23.30
CA GLY A 414 1.24 -38.13 22.07
C GLY A 414 1.30 -39.02 20.83
N VAL A 415 2.02 -40.14 20.91
CA VAL A 415 2.07 -41.17 19.85
C VAL A 415 0.69 -41.77 19.61
N ALA A 416 -0.05 -42.09 20.67
CA ALA A 416 -1.40 -42.63 20.59
C ALA A 416 -2.37 -41.65 19.92
N TYR A 417 -2.25 -40.35 20.16
CA TYR A 417 -3.04 -39.32 19.49
C TYR A 417 -2.84 -39.34 17.97
N TYR A 418 -1.59 -39.27 17.49
CA TYR A 418 -1.33 -39.27 16.05
C TYR A 418 -1.71 -40.59 15.39
N ASN A 419 -1.53 -41.73 16.06
CA ASN A 419 -2.03 -43.01 15.57
C ASN A 419 -3.55 -43.00 15.36
N ARG A 420 -4.33 -42.51 16.34
CA ARG A 420 -5.79 -42.42 16.20
C ARG A 420 -6.20 -41.48 15.05
N LEU A 421 -5.50 -40.36 14.87
CA LEU A 421 -5.75 -39.45 13.76
C LEU A 421 -5.45 -40.12 12.41
N LEU A 422 -4.29 -40.76 12.27
CA LEU A 422 -3.89 -41.46 11.05
C LEU A 422 -4.87 -42.59 10.70
N ASP A 423 -5.26 -43.39 11.69
CA ASP A 423 -6.22 -44.49 11.50
C ASP A 423 -7.58 -43.95 11.06
N ALA A 424 -8.06 -42.87 11.70
CA ALA A 424 -9.33 -42.24 11.32
C ALA A 424 -9.30 -41.67 9.89
N LEU A 425 -8.18 -41.07 9.45
CA LEU A 425 -8.02 -40.56 8.09
C LEU A 425 -8.04 -41.69 7.06
N VAL A 426 -7.26 -42.75 7.31
CA VAL A 426 -7.20 -43.92 6.42
C VAL A 426 -8.58 -44.59 6.32
N GLN A 427 -9.27 -44.78 7.44
CA GLN A 427 -10.64 -45.32 7.47
C GLN A 427 -11.65 -44.42 6.73
N ALA A 428 -11.44 -43.11 6.74
CA ALA A 428 -12.25 -42.15 5.98
C ALA A 428 -11.90 -42.09 4.48
N GLY A 429 -10.90 -42.85 4.02
CA GLY A 429 -10.43 -42.82 2.63
C GLY A 429 -9.59 -41.58 2.29
N VAL A 430 -9.10 -40.86 3.31
CA VAL A 430 -8.27 -39.66 3.16
C VAL A 430 -6.80 -40.03 3.33
N ARG A 431 -5.95 -39.60 2.40
CA ARG A 431 -4.51 -39.85 2.48
C ARG A 431 -3.84 -38.89 3.48
N PRO A 432 -3.14 -39.38 4.51
CA PRO A 432 -2.39 -38.52 5.40
C PRO A 432 -1.08 -38.07 4.72
N ALA A 433 -0.81 -36.77 4.79
CA ALA A 433 0.50 -36.18 4.53
C ALA A 433 0.97 -35.47 5.80
N VAL A 434 2.26 -35.58 6.13
CA VAL A 434 2.75 -35.15 7.44
C VAL A 434 3.92 -34.21 7.31
N THR A 435 3.84 -33.07 8.00
CA THR A 435 4.95 -32.15 8.25
C THR A 435 5.61 -32.48 9.59
N LEU A 436 6.92 -32.76 9.60
CA LEU A 436 7.64 -33.10 10.84
C LEU A 436 7.84 -31.88 11.75
N TYR A 437 8.14 -30.71 11.18
CA TYR A 437 8.37 -29.48 11.91
C TYR A 437 7.63 -28.29 11.29
N HIS A 438 6.72 -27.71 12.08
CA HIS A 438 6.00 -26.49 11.71
C HIS A 438 6.15 -25.46 12.84
N TRP A 439 7.38 -24.98 12.99
CA TRP A 439 7.79 -23.86 13.84
C TRP A 439 7.67 -24.08 15.35
N ASP A 440 7.23 -25.25 15.81
CA ASP A 440 6.92 -25.54 17.20
C ASP A 440 8.07 -26.26 17.94
N LEU A 441 9.26 -25.66 17.91
CA LEU A 441 10.46 -26.24 18.53
C LEU A 441 10.22 -26.46 20.04
N PRO A 442 10.62 -27.61 20.63
CA PRO A 442 10.61 -27.78 22.07
C PRO A 442 11.39 -26.66 22.77
N GLN A 443 10.80 -26.04 23.79
CA GLN A 443 11.42 -24.93 24.51
C GLN A 443 12.76 -25.36 25.12
N ALA A 444 12.87 -26.60 25.61
CA ALA A 444 14.11 -27.15 26.15
C ALA A 444 15.28 -27.12 25.15
N LEU A 445 15.01 -27.34 23.86
CA LEU A 445 16.04 -27.19 22.80
C LEU A 445 16.38 -25.72 22.55
N GLN A 446 15.39 -24.83 22.64
CA GLN A 446 15.63 -23.39 22.51
C GLN A 446 16.47 -22.82 23.66
N ASP A 447 16.28 -23.33 24.87
CA ASP A 447 17.01 -22.90 26.08
C ASP A 447 18.52 -23.20 25.98
N VAL A 448 18.91 -24.16 25.13
CA VAL A 448 20.32 -24.46 24.79
C VAL A 448 20.77 -23.89 23.44
N GLY A 449 20.00 -22.98 22.83
CA GLY A 449 20.35 -22.24 21.62
C GLY A 449 19.52 -22.56 20.37
N GLY A 450 18.60 -23.52 20.44
CA GLY A 450 17.61 -23.79 19.39
C GLY A 450 18.23 -24.00 18.01
N TRP A 451 17.69 -23.34 16.99
CA TRP A 451 18.20 -23.46 15.63
C TRP A 451 19.54 -22.78 15.37
N GLU A 452 20.00 -21.91 16.26
CA GLU A 452 21.36 -21.35 16.18
C GLU A 452 22.43 -22.37 16.65
N ASN A 453 22.06 -23.28 17.55
CA ASN A 453 22.91 -24.39 18.00
C ASN A 453 22.87 -25.54 16.98
N ASP A 454 24.03 -25.96 16.48
CA ASP A 454 24.08 -26.97 15.41
C ASP A 454 23.77 -28.41 15.90
N THR A 455 23.77 -28.68 17.20
CA THR A 455 23.35 -29.97 17.76
C THR A 455 21.88 -30.29 17.48
N VAL A 456 21.04 -29.27 17.29
CA VAL A 456 19.62 -29.41 16.92
C VAL A 456 19.43 -30.21 15.64
N VAL A 457 20.42 -30.21 14.75
CA VAL A 457 20.40 -30.90 13.47
C VAL A 457 20.32 -32.41 13.67
N GLU A 458 21.11 -32.95 14.61
CA GLU A 458 21.07 -34.37 14.95
C GLU A 458 19.83 -34.74 15.78
N HIS A 459 19.40 -33.85 16.69
CA HIS A 459 18.13 -34.04 17.40
C HIS A 459 16.95 -34.14 16.44
N PHE A 460 16.91 -33.29 15.41
CA PHE A 460 15.89 -33.34 14.37
C PHE A 460 15.98 -34.62 13.53
N ARG A 461 17.18 -35.06 13.13
CA ARG A 461 17.35 -36.34 12.40
C ARG A 461 16.85 -37.52 13.23
N ALA A 462 17.16 -37.56 14.52
CA ALA A 462 16.72 -38.63 15.41
C ALA A 462 15.18 -38.62 15.60
N TYR A 463 14.60 -37.44 15.82
CA TYR A 463 13.15 -37.23 15.87
C TYR A 463 12.45 -37.68 14.58
N ALA A 464 12.99 -37.30 13.42
CA ALA A 464 12.47 -37.69 12.11
C ALA A 464 12.50 -39.23 11.93
N SER A 465 13.62 -39.88 12.27
CA SER A 465 13.77 -41.34 12.21
C SER A 465 12.69 -42.06 13.02
N TRP A 466 12.42 -41.57 14.24
CA TRP A 466 11.33 -42.09 15.08
C TRP A 466 9.94 -41.89 14.46
N CYS A 467 9.67 -40.71 13.89
CA CYS A 467 8.40 -40.46 13.20
C CYS A 467 8.21 -41.40 12.00
N PHE A 468 9.27 -41.66 11.22
CA PHE A 468 9.22 -42.62 10.11
C PHE A 468 8.97 -44.05 10.59
N GLN A 469 9.59 -44.44 11.70
CA GLN A 469 9.38 -45.76 12.29
C GLN A 469 7.95 -45.95 12.82
N LEU A 470 7.40 -44.93 13.49
CA LEU A 470 6.10 -45.02 14.17
C LEU A 470 4.91 -44.88 13.22
N PHE A 471 5.03 -44.06 12.17
CA PHE A 471 3.88 -43.64 11.36
C PHE A 471 4.05 -43.92 9.86
N GLY A 472 5.25 -44.31 9.41
CA GLY A 472 5.55 -44.49 7.99
C GLY A 472 4.88 -45.70 7.34
N ASP A 473 4.16 -46.53 8.10
CA ASP A 473 3.28 -47.59 7.59
C ASP A 473 2.00 -47.03 6.95
N ARG A 474 1.53 -45.85 7.41
CA ARG A 474 0.33 -45.17 6.90
C ARG A 474 0.63 -43.84 6.18
N VAL A 475 1.80 -43.25 6.43
CA VAL A 475 2.20 -41.94 5.87
C VAL A 475 3.14 -42.12 4.69
N HIS A 476 2.68 -41.73 3.50
CA HIS A 476 3.46 -41.85 2.26
C HIS A 476 3.96 -40.50 1.71
N THR A 477 3.55 -39.36 2.30
CA THR A 477 4.06 -38.03 1.92
C THR A 477 4.52 -37.30 3.18
N TRP A 478 5.82 -37.01 3.22
CA TRP A 478 6.48 -36.31 4.31
C TRP A 478 6.99 -34.94 3.87
N VAL A 479 6.83 -33.96 4.74
CA VAL A 479 7.46 -32.65 4.66
C VAL A 479 8.36 -32.51 5.88
N THR A 480 9.66 -32.24 5.72
CA THR A 480 10.55 -32.14 6.88
C THR A 480 10.27 -30.87 7.68
N ILE A 481 10.39 -29.72 7.02
CA ILE A 481 10.30 -28.39 7.64
C ILE A 481 9.34 -27.57 6.78
N SER A 482 8.39 -26.92 7.44
CA SER A 482 7.53 -25.91 6.81
C SER A 482 8.20 -24.55 6.87
N ASP A 483 8.33 -23.91 5.72
CA ASP A 483 8.75 -22.51 5.57
C ASP A 483 9.98 -22.12 6.43
N PRO A 484 11.17 -22.65 6.06
CA PRO A 484 12.40 -22.36 6.79
C PRO A 484 12.77 -20.86 6.77
N LEU A 485 12.33 -20.10 5.77
CA LEU A 485 12.55 -18.65 5.69
C LEU A 485 11.89 -17.94 6.88
N SER A 486 10.65 -18.30 7.22
CA SER A 486 9.97 -17.74 8.39
C SER A 486 10.70 -18.06 9.69
N VAL A 487 11.22 -19.27 9.85
CA VAL A 487 11.98 -19.67 11.06
C VAL A 487 13.27 -18.83 11.19
N ALA A 488 13.99 -18.66 10.08
CA ALA A 488 15.23 -17.90 10.04
C ALA A 488 15.01 -16.38 10.19
N TRP A 489 14.19 -15.79 9.31
CA TRP A 489 14.02 -14.34 9.24
C TRP A 489 13.02 -13.80 10.27
N LEU A 490 11.83 -14.39 10.38
CA LEU A 490 10.83 -13.90 11.33
C LEU A 490 11.16 -14.31 12.77
N GLY A 491 11.79 -15.47 12.97
CA GLY A 491 12.18 -15.95 14.29
C GLY A 491 13.46 -15.34 14.86
N HIS A 492 14.47 -15.08 14.00
CA HIS A 492 15.83 -14.69 14.42
C HIS A 492 16.37 -13.43 13.73
N GLY A 493 15.63 -12.85 12.78
CA GLY A 493 15.97 -11.60 12.10
C GLY A 493 15.18 -10.42 12.66
N ASN A 494 13.89 -10.35 12.35
CA ASN A 494 13.03 -9.25 12.82
C ASN A 494 12.27 -9.57 14.12
N GLY A 495 12.36 -10.80 14.64
CA GLY A 495 11.77 -11.23 15.89
C GLY A 495 10.24 -11.23 15.94
N LYS A 496 9.54 -11.18 14.79
CA LYS A 496 8.07 -11.21 14.74
C LYS A 496 7.45 -12.58 15.05
N HIS A 497 8.19 -13.67 14.87
CA HIS A 497 7.78 -15.03 15.22
C HIS A 497 8.62 -15.57 16.38
N ALA A 498 8.13 -16.63 17.05
CA ALA A 498 8.91 -17.34 18.06
C ALA A 498 10.25 -17.83 17.46
N PRO A 499 11.38 -17.74 18.19
CA PRO A 499 11.52 -17.34 19.61
C PRO A 499 11.53 -15.82 19.88
N GLY A 500 11.40 -14.98 18.85
CA GLY A 500 11.35 -13.52 18.98
C GLY A 500 12.72 -12.86 19.08
N LEU A 501 13.75 -13.50 18.52
CA LEU A 501 15.12 -13.03 18.61
C LEU A 501 15.43 -12.06 17.46
N HIS A 502 16.13 -10.99 17.79
CA HIS A 502 16.59 -9.96 16.83
C HIS A 502 17.92 -9.34 17.28
N VAL A 503 18.72 -10.11 18.04
CA VAL A 503 19.97 -9.63 18.66
C VAL A 503 21.10 -9.50 17.64
N ASP A 504 21.18 -10.43 16.67
CA ASP A 504 22.17 -10.41 15.58
C ASP A 504 21.50 -10.67 14.22
N PRO A 505 20.67 -9.74 13.72
CA PRO A 505 19.88 -9.93 12.50
C PRO A 505 20.74 -10.05 11.23
N GLY A 506 22.02 -9.65 11.30
CA GLY A 506 22.97 -9.77 10.19
C GLY A 506 23.59 -11.17 10.05
N ARG A 507 23.52 -12.03 11.08
CA ARG A 507 24.17 -13.34 11.10
C ARG A 507 23.23 -14.48 11.50
N ALA A 508 22.44 -14.31 12.56
CA ALA A 508 21.64 -15.39 13.14
C ALA A 508 20.68 -16.06 12.13
N PRO A 509 19.93 -15.31 11.27
CA PRO A 509 19.09 -15.93 10.25
C PRO A 509 19.85 -16.87 9.31
N TYR A 510 21.09 -16.54 8.94
CA TYR A 510 21.92 -17.38 8.06
C TYR A 510 22.43 -18.64 8.74
N VAL A 511 22.77 -18.58 10.03
CA VAL A 511 23.14 -19.75 10.83
C VAL A 511 21.94 -20.69 10.98
N VAL A 512 20.78 -20.14 11.33
CA VAL A 512 19.52 -20.88 11.45
C VAL A 512 19.13 -21.54 10.13
N ALA A 513 19.13 -20.80 9.02
CA ALA A 513 18.83 -21.35 7.70
C ALA A 513 19.80 -22.49 7.32
N ARG A 514 21.10 -22.34 7.59
CA ARG A 514 22.09 -23.40 7.37
C ARG A 514 21.76 -24.66 8.17
N ASN A 515 21.42 -24.53 9.45
CA ASN A 515 21.09 -25.67 10.30
C ASN A 515 19.76 -26.33 9.88
N LEU A 516 18.74 -25.57 9.51
CA LEU A 516 17.48 -26.08 8.95
C LEU A 516 17.70 -26.90 7.67
N LEU A 517 18.54 -26.42 6.76
CA LEU A 517 18.88 -27.13 5.53
C LEU A 517 19.68 -28.41 5.79
N ARG A 518 20.62 -28.39 6.74
CA ARG A 518 21.34 -29.60 7.18
C ARG A 518 20.38 -30.61 7.80
N ALA A 519 19.47 -30.15 8.66
CA ALA A 519 18.46 -30.99 9.31
C ALA A 519 17.51 -31.63 8.28
N HIS A 520 17.04 -30.86 7.29
CA HIS A 520 16.30 -31.39 6.15
C HIS A 520 17.10 -32.47 5.41
N ALA A 521 18.36 -32.20 5.05
CA ALA A 521 19.19 -33.13 4.29
C ALA A 521 19.42 -34.44 5.07
N LEU A 522 19.73 -34.36 6.36
CA LEU A 522 19.91 -35.55 7.20
C LEU A 522 18.61 -36.35 7.34
N ALA A 523 17.46 -35.71 7.56
CA ALA A 523 16.17 -36.41 7.60
C ALA A 523 15.79 -37.04 6.26
N TRP A 524 16.12 -36.38 5.14
CA TRP A 524 15.93 -36.93 3.79
C TRP A 524 16.79 -38.18 3.58
N HIS A 525 18.09 -38.11 3.90
CA HIS A 525 19.01 -39.25 3.78
C HIS A 525 18.64 -40.39 4.72
N GLU A 526 18.17 -40.08 5.93
CA GLU A 526 17.66 -41.05 6.87
C GLU A 526 16.47 -41.83 6.28
N TYR A 527 15.49 -41.12 5.73
CA TYR A 527 14.33 -41.73 5.07
C TYR A 527 14.76 -42.58 3.87
N ASP A 528 15.63 -42.04 3.03
CA ASP A 528 16.09 -42.68 1.80
C ASP A 528 16.82 -44.00 2.06
N ALA A 529 17.77 -43.99 3.00
CA ALA A 529 18.61 -45.15 3.31
C ALA A 529 17.85 -46.24 4.08
N ASN A 530 16.99 -45.86 5.03
CA ASN A 530 16.47 -46.80 6.02
C ASN A 530 14.98 -47.15 5.83
N PHE A 531 14.19 -46.30 5.18
CA PHE A 531 12.72 -46.41 5.18
C PHE A 531 12.09 -46.49 3.79
N ARG A 532 12.60 -45.76 2.80
CA ARG A 532 11.96 -45.62 1.48
C ARG A 532 11.71 -46.96 0.78
N ALA A 533 12.69 -47.88 0.83
CA ALA A 533 12.56 -49.20 0.21
C ALA A 533 11.40 -50.03 0.77
N LYS A 534 11.04 -49.83 2.05
CA LYS A 534 9.96 -50.57 2.72
C LYS A 534 8.62 -49.83 2.68
N GLN A 535 8.65 -48.50 2.78
CA GLN A 535 7.45 -47.67 2.94
C GLN A 535 6.94 -47.04 1.64
N GLY A 536 7.78 -46.98 0.59
CA GLY A 536 7.40 -46.47 -0.73
C GLY A 536 6.99 -44.99 -0.77
N GLY A 537 7.24 -44.22 0.29
CA GLY A 537 6.83 -42.83 0.39
C GLY A 537 7.82 -41.83 -0.23
N ARG A 538 7.41 -40.56 -0.21
CA ARG A 538 8.18 -39.41 -0.67
C ARG A 538 8.36 -38.40 0.46
N ILE A 539 9.48 -37.66 0.41
CA ILE A 539 9.84 -36.68 1.43
C ILE A 539 10.41 -35.43 0.77
N ALA A 540 9.99 -34.26 1.24
CA ALA A 540 10.37 -32.96 0.67
C ALA A 540 10.49 -31.88 1.76
N LEU A 541 10.95 -30.70 1.36
CA LEU A 541 10.93 -29.46 2.13
C LEU A 541 9.79 -28.58 1.58
N ALA A 542 9.03 -27.91 2.45
CA ALA A 542 8.00 -26.96 2.00
C ALA A 542 8.56 -25.54 2.09
N LEU A 543 8.62 -24.85 0.95
CA LEU A 543 9.14 -23.49 0.84
C LEU A 543 7.98 -22.51 0.65
N SER A 544 8.03 -21.39 1.36
CA SER A 544 7.15 -20.25 1.11
C SER A 544 7.81 -19.32 0.10
N ALA A 545 7.06 -18.88 -0.91
CA ALA A 545 7.50 -17.88 -1.86
C ALA A 545 6.30 -17.15 -2.44
N ASP A 546 6.22 -15.86 -2.17
CA ASP A 546 5.32 -14.97 -2.90
C ASP A 546 5.93 -14.64 -4.27
N TRP A 547 5.07 -14.55 -5.28
CA TRP A 547 5.48 -14.00 -6.57
C TRP A 547 5.58 -12.48 -6.48
N VAL A 548 6.61 -11.92 -7.11
CA VAL A 548 6.81 -10.47 -7.21
C VAL A 548 7.00 -10.07 -8.67
N GLU A 549 6.41 -8.94 -9.03
CA GLU A 549 6.51 -8.35 -10.37
C GLU A 549 7.31 -7.04 -10.29
N PRO A 550 8.01 -6.66 -11.38
CA PRO A 550 8.76 -5.42 -11.39
C PRO A 550 7.77 -4.25 -11.38
N LEU A 551 8.05 -3.23 -10.57
CA LEU A 551 7.23 -2.03 -10.54
C LEU A 551 7.15 -1.38 -11.94
N ASP A 552 8.27 -1.34 -12.65
CA ASP A 552 8.32 -1.11 -14.11
C ASP A 552 9.03 -2.27 -14.85
N PRO A 553 8.31 -3.07 -15.66
CA PRO A 553 8.91 -4.11 -16.50
C PRO A 553 9.93 -3.61 -17.54
N GLY A 554 9.89 -2.31 -17.91
CA GLY A 554 10.84 -1.69 -18.82
C GLY A 554 12.17 -1.28 -18.17
N ARG A 555 12.23 -1.22 -16.83
CA ARG A 555 13.43 -0.86 -16.08
C ARG A 555 14.22 -2.11 -15.72
N THR A 556 15.44 -2.21 -16.25
CA THR A 556 16.35 -3.32 -15.93
C THR A 556 16.58 -3.45 -14.43
N GLY A 557 16.71 -2.33 -13.70
CA GLY A 557 16.88 -2.33 -12.24
C GLY A 557 15.72 -2.97 -11.46
N ASP A 558 14.47 -2.81 -11.91
CA ASP A 558 13.29 -3.37 -11.25
C ASP A 558 13.14 -4.86 -11.58
N VAL A 559 13.40 -5.23 -12.83
CA VAL A 559 13.49 -6.63 -13.25
C VAL A 559 14.58 -7.38 -12.46
N GLU A 560 15.74 -6.75 -12.27
CA GLU A 560 16.81 -7.31 -11.44
C GLU A 560 16.44 -7.33 -9.94
N ALA A 561 15.68 -6.35 -9.45
CA ALA A 561 15.20 -6.33 -8.07
C ALA A 561 14.24 -7.48 -7.77
N VAL A 562 13.33 -7.78 -8.69
CA VAL A 562 12.47 -8.98 -8.65
C VAL A 562 13.31 -10.24 -8.55
N GLN A 563 14.32 -10.38 -9.41
CA GLN A 563 15.18 -11.56 -9.37
C GLN A 563 15.92 -11.66 -8.02
N ARG A 564 16.48 -10.56 -7.51
CA ARG A 564 17.12 -10.55 -6.18
C ARG A 564 16.16 -10.93 -5.07
N TYR A 565 14.91 -10.44 -5.10
CA TYR A 565 13.91 -10.81 -4.11
C TYR A 565 13.63 -12.31 -4.15
N LEU A 566 13.37 -12.88 -5.33
CA LEU A 566 13.13 -14.32 -5.50
C LEU A 566 14.34 -15.17 -5.08
N ASP A 567 15.57 -14.68 -5.34
CA ASP A 567 16.79 -15.35 -4.89
C ASP A 567 16.89 -15.37 -3.36
N PHE A 568 16.47 -14.32 -2.66
CA PHE A 568 16.51 -14.24 -1.20
C PHE A 568 15.34 -14.93 -0.51
N THR A 569 14.17 -15.06 -1.15
CA THR A 569 13.00 -15.72 -0.54
C THR A 569 12.90 -17.19 -0.90
N LEU A 570 13.12 -17.55 -2.17
CA LEU A 570 13.06 -18.93 -2.65
C LEU A 570 14.47 -19.52 -2.85
N GLY A 571 15.37 -18.78 -3.51
CA GLY A 571 16.71 -19.25 -3.89
C GLY A 571 17.58 -19.64 -2.69
N TRP A 572 17.43 -18.96 -1.56
CA TRP A 572 18.19 -19.20 -0.32
C TRP A 572 18.08 -20.67 0.16
N CYS A 573 16.92 -21.30 -0.02
CA CYS A 573 16.70 -22.69 0.41
C CYS A 573 16.74 -23.72 -0.73
N VAL A 574 16.72 -23.28 -2.01
CA VAL A 574 16.75 -24.18 -3.18
C VAL A 574 18.18 -24.36 -3.72
N CYS A 575 19.02 -23.32 -3.70
CA CYS A 575 20.31 -23.29 -4.40
C CYS A 575 21.50 -23.73 -3.52
N VAL A 576 21.38 -24.85 -2.79
CA VAL A 576 22.48 -25.39 -1.96
C VAL A 576 23.56 -26.11 -2.79
N ARG A 577 23.27 -26.44 -4.06
CA ARG A 577 24.22 -26.99 -5.06
C ARG A 577 24.42 -26.05 -6.26
N ALA A 578 24.82 -24.80 -6.03
CA ALA A 578 25.18 -23.89 -7.12
C ALA A 578 26.71 -23.92 -7.40
N SER A 579 27.22 -25.05 -7.88
CA SER A 579 28.55 -25.09 -8.53
C SER A 579 28.49 -25.47 -10.02
N MET A 580 27.30 -25.75 -10.59
CA MET A 580 27.19 -26.22 -11.98
C MET A 580 26.19 -25.48 -12.88
N CYS A 581 25.34 -24.57 -12.36
CA CYS A 581 24.26 -24.00 -13.20
C CYS A 581 24.33 -22.49 -13.52
N PHE A 582 25.34 -21.74 -13.06
CA PHE A 582 25.41 -20.30 -13.34
C PHE A 582 26.74 -19.92 -13.99
N HIS A 583 26.83 -20.08 -15.31
CA HIS A 583 27.97 -19.62 -16.09
C HIS A 583 27.81 -18.21 -16.67
N HIS A 584 26.72 -17.50 -16.39
CA HIS A 584 26.63 -16.08 -16.72
C HIS A 584 25.65 -15.33 -15.82
N ARG A 585 26.18 -14.31 -15.13
CA ARG A 585 25.56 -13.07 -14.60
C ARG A 585 25.49 -12.90 -13.07
N SER A 586 25.99 -11.71 -12.68
CA SER A 586 25.73 -10.89 -11.49
C SER A 586 26.44 -11.23 -10.16
N SER A 587 27.10 -10.19 -9.64
CA SER A 587 28.17 -10.16 -8.65
C SER A 587 27.79 -10.51 -7.20
N VAL A 588 26.49 -10.63 -6.90
CA VAL A 588 25.99 -10.87 -5.52
C VAL A 588 25.97 -12.36 -5.17
N VAL A 589 25.70 -13.24 -6.14
CA VAL A 589 25.82 -14.70 -5.97
C VAL A 589 27.28 -15.09 -5.73
N LEU A 590 28.23 -14.38 -6.35
CA LEU A 590 29.66 -14.52 -6.09
C LEU A 590 30.02 -14.10 -4.65
N LEU A 591 29.36 -13.08 -4.11
CA LEU A 591 29.54 -12.61 -2.73
C LEU A 591 28.99 -13.62 -1.70
N LEU A 592 27.82 -14.21 -1.97
CA LEU A 592 27.24 -15.28 -1.17
C LEU A 592 28.08 -16.56 -1.24
N LEU A 593 28.61 -16.93 -2.42
CA LEU A 593 29.59 -18.02 -2.55
C LEU A 593 30.90 -17.73 -1.81
N LEU A 594 31.39 -16.49 -1.83
CA LEU A 594 32.59 -16.07 -1.09
C LEU A 594 32.38 -16.07 0.43
N LEU A 595 31.18 -15.71 0.91
CA LEU A 595 30.78 -15.81 2.32
C LEU A 595 30.59 -17.27 2.76
N PHE A 596 29.94 -18.11 1.94
CA PHE A 596 29.80 -19.55 2.20
C PHE A 596 31.15 -20.28 2.18
N LEU A 597 32.06 -19.94 1.25
CA LEU A 597 33.40 -20.54 1.18
C LEU A 597 34.36 -20.04 2.27
N LYS A 598 34.19 -18.81 2.77
CA LYS A 598 34.94 -18.31 3.94
C LYS A 598 34.44 -18.91 5.25
N LEU A 599 33.14 -19.13 5.39
CA LEU A 599 32.55 -19.77 6.58
C LEU A 599 32.72 -21.30 6.60
N ALA A 600 33.00 -21.94 5.47
CA ALA A 600 33.31 -23.38 5.39
C ALA A 600 34.78 -23.73 5.70
N LYS A 601 35.65 -22.73 5.95
CA LYS A 601 37.07 -22.92 6.29
C LYS A 601 37.42 -22.50 7.74
N LEU A 602 36.43 -22.29 8.60
CA LEU A 602 36.61 -22.02 10.04
C LEU A 602 35.77 -22.96 10.88
#